data_AF-A0A158A8A8-F1
#
_entry.id   AF-A0A158A8A8-F1
#
_cell.length_a   1.000
_cell.length_b   1.000
_cell.length_c   1.000
_cell.angle_alpha   90.00
_cell.angle_beta   90.00
_cell.angle_gamma   90.00
#
_symmetry.space_group_name_H-M   'P 1'
#
loop_
_entity.id
_entity.type
_entity.pdbx_description
1 polymer ?
#
loop_
_entity_poly.entity_id
_entity_poly.type
_entity_poly.pdbx_seq_one_letter_code
_entity_poly.pdbx_strand_id
1 'polypeptide(L)'
;MVPHGGFEGNAQTLRIVSTTEQKLVTDAAGEPSSAYGLNLTMRALASVLKYDRPIPLERRDGAALVKGYYDSESELVAAVKNAVAPGYVGEFKTIECSIMDLADDIAYSTYDLEDSLHAGFVTPYSLFDALENRSEIAVAVFDKTNKALADSGYEALDNPGQLTDCIEEVFRGLQPQNGVSTNTGVANKFRAGANAWLRDRQLASNSLARNQFTAQRVGSLIDSVEVKVNEAYPKLSKVMLSREALLRVEVLKHLNFQLVIRSSRLAVVEHRGKDVVRDLFLAFSDTGGRLLPDDWQTEYRAADGDSAKARVVCDFVAGMTDRYAAEMHDRLFGKGMSIFKPL
;
A
#
# COMPACT_ATOMS: atom_id res chain seq x y z
N MET A 1 -1.65 -11.41 -17.91
CA MET A 1 -2.88 -10.97 -17.21
C MET A 1 -3.65 -9.80 -17.83
N VAL A 2 -3.03 -8.81 -18.50
CA VAL A 2 -3.80 -7.65 -19.04
C VAL A 2 -4.98 -8.06 -19.94
N PRO A 3 -4.84 -9.02 -20.88
CA PRO A 3 -5.96 -9.51 -21.70
C PRO A 3 -7.00 -10.36 -20.93
N HIS A 4 -6.72 -10.70 -19.67
CA HIS A 4 -7.51 -11.61 -18.84
C HIS A 4 -8.04 -10.90 -17.58
N GLY A 5 -8.39 -9.61 -17.70
CA GLY A 5 -8.92 -8.79 -16.60
C GLY A 5 -7.86 -8.16 -15.68
N GLY A 6 -6.58 -8.43 -15.85
CA GLY A 6 -5.50 -7.81 -15.08
C GLY A 6 -5.31 -8.37 -13.66
N PHE A 7 -4.50 -7.66 -12.88
CA PHE A 7 -4.16 -7.98 -11.49
C PHE A 7 -4.31 -6.73 -10.63
N GLU A 8 -4.91 -6.88 -9.45
CA GLU A 8 -5.02 -5.83 -8.44
C GLU A 8 -4.89 -6.45 -7.05
N GLY A 9 -4.08 -5.84 -6.19
CA GLY A 9 -3.69 -6.45 -4.91
C GLY A 9 -4.86 -6.67 -3.94
N ASN A 10 -5.78 -5.71 -3.82
CA ASN A 10 -6.94 -5.83 -2.93
C ASN A 10 -7.94 -6.90 -3.44
N ALA A 11 -8.15 -6.96 -4.76
CA ALA A 11 -8.91 -8.04 -5.39
C ALA A 11 -8.27 -9.40 -5.10
N GLN A 12 -6.94 -9.49 -5.22
CA GLN A 12 -6.21 -10.71 -4.91
C GLN A 12 -6.30 -11.06 -3.42
N THR A 13 -6.23 -10.10 -2.50
CA THR A 13 -6.41 -10.37 -1.06
C THR A 13 -7.76 -11.01 -0.78
N LEU A 14 -8.85 -10.47 -1.32
CA LEU A 14 -10.18 -11.08 -1.17
C LEU A 14 -10.20 -12.50 -1.71
N ARG A 15 -9.65 -12.72 -2.91
CA ARG A 15 -9.57 -14.03 -3.56
C ARG A 15 -8.73 -15.02 -2.75
N ILE A 16 -7.62 -14.58 -2.17
CA ILE A 16 -6.75 -15.41 -1.33
C ILE A 16 -7.51 -15.95 -0.14
N VAL A 17 -8.11 -15.06 0.65
CA VAL A 17 -8.78 -15.46 1.91
C VAL A 17 -10.09 -16.20 1.69
N SER A 18 -10.73 -16.04 0.52
CA SER A 18 -12.03 -16.65 0.20
C SER A 18 -11.95 -17.90 -0.67
N THR A 19 -10.86 -18.08 -1.43
CA THR A 19 -10.78 -19.10 -2.48
C THR A 19 -9.46 -19.87 -2.45
N THR A 20 -8.31 -19.20 -2.56
CA THR A 20 -7.05 -19.91 -2.87
C THR A 20 -6.35 -20.49 -1.64
N GLU A 21 -6.49 -19.87 -0.47
CA GLU A 21 -5.93 -20.42 0.77
C GLU A 21 -6.71 -21.67 1.19
N GLN A 22 -6.05 -22.82 1.13
CA GLN A 22 -6.71 -24.09 1.40
C GLN A 22 -6.79 -24.34 2.91
N LYS A 23 -8.03 -24.45 3.40
CA LYS A 23 -8.33 -24.96 4.73
C LYS A 23 -9.38 -26.03 4.63
N LEU A 24 -9.09 -27.21 5.18
CA LEU A 24 -10.09 -28.27 5.32
C LEU A 24 -11.15 -27.84 6.33
N VAL A 25 -12.39 -27.79 5.87
CA VAL A 25 -13.58 -27.52 6.67
C VAL A 25 -14.60 -28.63 6.44
N THR A 26 -15.58 -28.73 7.35
CA THR A 26 -16.74 -29.59 7.15
C THR A 26 -17.83 -28.80 6.44
N ASP A 27 -18.31 -29.31 5.30
CA ASP A 27 -19.39 -28.68 4.55
C ASP A 27 -20.77 -28.93 5.20
N ALA A 28 -21.83 -28.40 4.57
CA ALA A 28 -23.19 -28.55 5.07
C ALA A 28 -23.71 -30.01 5.04
N ALA A 29 -23.09 -30.89 4.25
CA ALA A 29 -23.40 -32.31 4.19
C ALA A 29 -22.61 -33.14 5.22
N GLY A 30 -21.67 -32.52 5.95
CA GLY A 30 -20.80 -33.21 6.90
C GLY A 30 -19.49 -33.73 6.29
N GLU A 31 -19.21 -33.40 5.03
CA GLU A 31 -18.06 -33.90 4.29
C GLU A 31 -16.86 -32.93 4.35
N PRO A 32 -15.60 -33.42 4.34
CA PRO A 32 -14.43 -32.57 4.24
C PRO A 32 -14.38 -31.82 2.89
N SER A 33 -14.18 -30.50 2.94
CA SER A 33 -14.06 -29.64 1.76
C SER A 33 -13.01 -28.55 1.96
N SER A 34 -12.28 -28.20 0.89
CA SER A 34 -11.34 -27.08 0.83
C SER A 34 -11.87 -25.89 0.00
N ALA A 35 -13.12 -25.95 -0.47
CA ALA A 35 -13.69 -25.01 -1.43
C ALA A 35 -14.04 -23.62 -0.84
N TYR A 36 -13.78 -23.38 0.44
CA TYR A 36 -14.25 -22.19 1.18
C TYR A 36 -13.13 -21.21 1.54
N GLY A 37 -11.94 -21.36 0.97
CA GLY A 37 -10.78 -20.60 1.37
C GLY A 37 -10.48 -20.79 2.87
N LEU A 38 -10.31 -19.68 3.60
CA LEU A 38 -10.15 -19.68 5.06
C LEU A 38 -11.48 -19.82 5.83
N ASN A 39 -12.62 -19.85 5.14
CA ASN A 39 -13.98 -19.90 5.68
C ASN A 39 -14.24 -18.81 6.74
N LEU A 40 -13.92 -17.57 6.39
CA LEU A 40 -14.09 -16.40 7.25
C LEU A 40 -15.56 -15.97 7.33
N THR A 41 -15.91 -15.27 8.41
CA THR A 41 -17.24 -14.66 8.52
C THR A 41 -17.45 -13.59 7.44
N MET A 42 -18.70 -13.36 7.03
CA MET A 42 -19.05 -12.29 6.09
C MET A 42 -18.59 -10.91 6.57
N ARG A 43 -18.53 -10.69 7.90
CA ARG A 43 -18.02 -9.45 8.50
C ARG A 43 -16.52 -9.27 8.26
N ALA A 44 -15.73 -10.33 8.40
CA ALA A 44 -14.29 -10.31 8.13
C ALA A 44 -13.97 -10.16 6.64
N LEU A 45 -14.77 -10.79 5.76
CA LEU A 45 -14.65 -10.56 4.31
C LEU A 45 -14.99 -9.10 3.94
N ALA A 46 -16.00 -8.52 4.58
CA ALA A 46 -16.34 -7.11 4.37
C ALA A 46 -15.26 -6.14 4.85
N SER A 47 -14.45 -6.50 5.85
CA SER A 47 -13.38 -5.62 6.35
C SER A 47 -12.19 -5.50 5.40
N VAL A 48 -11.98 -6.50 4.53
CA VAL A 48 -10.90 -6.48 3.51
C VAL A 48 -11.38 -5.95 2.16
N LEU A 49 -12.69 -5.72 1.98
CA LEU A 49 -13.27 -5.21 0.74
C LEU A 49 -13.09 -3.68 0.65
N LYS A 50 -11.89 -3.24 0.26
CA LYS A 50 -11.53 -1.82 0.12
C LYS A 50 -12.25 -1.10 -1.02
N TYR A 51 -12.52 -1.82 -2.10
CA TYR A 51 -13.15 -1.30 -3.31
C TYR A 51 -14.32 -2.20 -3.71
N ASP A 52 -15.51 -1.64 -3.74
CA ASP A 52 -16.76 -2.40 -3.86
C ASP A 52 -17.32 -2.48 -5.28
N ARG A 53 -16.44 -2.33 -6.27
CA ARG A 53 -16.75 -2.29 -7.70
C ARG A 53 -16.05 -3.43 -8.45
N PRO A 54 -16.70 -4.04 -9.45
CA PRO A 54 -16.06 -5.07 -10.26
C PRO A 54 -14.97 -4.44 -11.15
N ILE A 55 -13.84 -5.12 -11.28
CA ILE A 55 -12.80 -4.75 -12.25
C ILE A 55 -13.28 -5.16 -13.64
N PRO A 56 -13.32 -4.24 -14.62
CA PRO A 56 -13.74 -4.58 -15.98
C PRO A 56 -12.82 -5.64 -16.62
N LEU A 57 -13.42 -6.69 -17.19
CA LEU A 57 -12.70 -7.74 -17.92
C LEU A 57 -12.00 -7.17 -19.17
N GLU A 58 -12.71 -6.30 -19.89
CA GLU A 58 -12.20 -5.59 -21.05
C GLU A 58 -11.90 -4.13 -20.70
N ARG A 59 -10.77 -3.63 -21.20
CA ARG A 59 -10.35 -2.25 -21.03
C ARG A 59 -10.02 -1.66 -22.39
N ARG A 60 -10.35 -0.38 -22.57
CA ARG A 60 -9.87 0.37 -23.73
C ARG A 60 -8.35 0.49 -23.66
N ASP A 61 -7.69 0.47 -24.80
CA ASP A 61 -6.25 0.70 -24.86
C ASP A 61 -5.89 2.05 -24.21
N GLY A 62 -4.91 2.02 -23.31
CA GLY A 62 -4.49 3.19 -22.54
C GLY A 62 -5.39 3.57 -21.36
N ALA A 63 -6.48 2.85 -21.10
CA ALA A 63 -7.30 3.09 -19.90
C ALA A 63 -6.50 2.78 -18.62
N ALA A 64 -6.68 3.63 -17.60
CA ALA A 64 -6.08 3.42 -16.29
C ALA A 64 -6.56 2.09 -15.67
N LEU A 65 -5.70 1.48 -14.85
CA LEU A 65 -6.09 0.35 -14.01
C LEU A 65 -7.20 0.79 -13.04
N VAL A 66 -8.23 -0.03 -12.91
CA VAL A 66 -9.37 0.19 -12.02
C VAL A 66 -9.17 -0.67 -10.77
N LYS A 67 -9.41 -0.09 -9.60
CA LYS A 67 -9.40 -0.80 -8.33
C LYS A 67 -10.76 -1.42 -8.06
N GLY A 68 -10.81 -2.62 -7.48
CA GLY A 68 -12.05 -3.36 -7.33
C GLY A 68 -11.84 -4.79 -6.85
N TYR A 69 -12.81 -5.66 -7.15
CA TYR A 69 -12.74 -7.10 -7.01
C TYR A 69 -12.82 -7.79 -8.38
N TYR A 70 -12.35 -9.02 -8.52
CA TYR A 70 -12.46 -9.76 -9.79
C TYR A 70 -13.88 -10.27 -10.01
N ASP A 71 -14.28 -10.40 -11.28
CA ASP A 71 -15.61 -10.88 -11.65
C ASP A 71 -15.99 -12.23 -11.00
N SER A 72 -15.00 -13.11 -10.80
CA SER A 72 -15.16 -14.41 -10.12
C SER A 72 -15.64 -14.30 -8.68
N GLU A 73 -15.42 -13.16 -8.00
CA GLU A 73 -15.87 -12.92 -6.63
C GLU A 73 -17.17 -12.10 -6.57
N SER A 74 -17.85 -11.82 -7.70
CA SER A 74 -19.07 -11.00 -7.74
C SER A 74 -20.19 -11.55 -6.86
N GLU A 75 -20.44 -12.86 -6.91
CA GLU A 75 -21.48 -13.50 -6.09
C GLU A 75 -21.15 -13.42 -4.60
N LEU A 76 -19.88 -13.64 -4.24
CA LEU A 76 -19.39 -13.52 -2.87
C LEU A 76 -19.56 -12.09 -2.35
N VAL A 77 -19.16 -11.09 -3.13
CA VAL A 77 -19.29 -9.69 -2.75
C VAL A 77 -20.76 -9.30 -2.57
N ALA A 78 -21.66 -9.77 -3.43
CA ALA A 78 -23.10 -9.56 -3.27
C ALA A 78 -23.62 -10.18 -1.97
N ALA A 79 -23.21 -11.42 -1.65
CA ALA A 79 -23.58 -12.09 -0.41
C ALA A 79 -23.05 -11.35 0.83
N VAL A 80 -21.80 -10.89 0.80
CA VAL A 80 -21.18 -10.09 1.86
C VAL A 80 -21.96 -8.79 2.08
N LYS A 81 -22.24 -8.04 1.01
CA LYS A 81 -23.00 -6.78 1.07
C LYS A 81 -24.39 -7.00 1.68
N ASN A 82 -25.10 -8.01 1.21
CA ASN A 82 -26.44 -8.34 1.71
C ASN A 82 -26.43 -8.77 3.19
N ALA A 83 -25.44 -9.56 3.62
CA ALA A 83 -25.33 -10.01 5.01
C ALA A 83 -24.95 -8.87 5.97
N VAL A 84 -24.09 -7.93 5.53
CA VAL A 84 -23.57 -6.86 6.39
C VAL A 84 -24.51 -5.67 6.43
N ALA A 85 -25.01 -5.21 5.27
CA ALA A 85 -25.88 -4.04 5.14
C ALA A 85 -27.02 -4.31 4.15
N PRO A 86 -28.05 -5.09 4.55
CA PRO A 86 -29.18 -5.42 3.68
C PRO A 86 -29.86 -4.17 3.12
N GLY A 87 -30.11 -4.16 1.81
CA GLY A 87 -30.81 -3.08 1.12
C GLY A 87 -30.04 -1.76 1.01
N TYR A 88 -28.77 -1.69 1.45
CA TYR A 88 -27.97 -0.48 1.33
C TYR A 88 -27.60 -0.19 -0.12
N VAL A 89 -27.81 1.06 -0.55
CA VAL A 89 -27.40 1.56 -1.86
C VAL A 89 -26.45 2.73 -1.66
N GLY A 90 -25.20 2.58 -2.11
CA GLY A 90 -24.15 3.56 -1.92
C GLY A 90 -22.76 2.92 -1.98
N GLU A 91 -21.73 3.70 -1.63
CA GLU A 91 -20.37 3.19 -1.47
C GLU A 91 -20.32 2.25 -0.24
N PHE A 92 -20.04 0.99 -0.48
CA PHE A 92 -19.93 0.02 0.60
C PHE A 92 -18.51 0.00 1.16
N LYS A 93 -18.36 0.52 2.38
CA LYS A 93 -17.12 0.42 3.15
C LYS A 93 -17.45 0.29 4.62
N THR A 94 -16.99 -0.79 5.24
CA THR A 94 -17.25 -1.03 6.65
C THR A 94 -16.36 -0.16 7.54
N ILE A 95 -16.76 0.02 8.79
CA ILE A 95 -15.93 0.72 9.78
C ILE A 95 -14.56 0.04 9.95
N GLU A 96 -14.51 -1.30 9.96
CA GLU A 96 -13.24 -2.05 10.03
C GLU A 96 -12.35 -1.78 8.83
N CYS A 97 -12.92 -1.72 7.62
CA CYS A 97 -12.17 -1.37 6.42
C CYS A 97 -11.63 0.07 6.51
N SER A 98 -12.43 1.02 7.04
CA SER A 98 -11.94 2.39 7.25
C SER A 98 -10.85 2.48 8.32
N ILE A 99 -10.91 1.66 9.37
CA ILE A 99 -9.85 1.58 10.40
C ILE A 99 -8.57 1.01 9.79
N MET A 100 -8.67 -0.06 9.01
CA MET A 100 -7.54 -0.66 8.30
C MET A 100 -6.88 0.35 7.36
N ASP A 101 -7.67 1.05 6.54
CA ASP A 101 -7.14 2.07 5.62
C ASP A 101 -6.47 3.22 6.37
N LEU A 102 -7.04 3.65 7.49
CA LEU A 102 -6.44 4.70 8.30
C LEU A 102 -5.14 4.26 8.96
N ALA A 103 -5.06 3.01 9.41
CA ALA A 103 -3.85 2.43 9.96
C ALA A 103 -2.73 2.33 8.91
N ASP A 104 -3.07 1.97 7.67
CA ASP A 104 -2.18 1.96 6.51
C ASP A 104 -1.63 3.37 6.23
N ASP A 105 -2.51 4.38 6.18
CA ASP A 105 -2.11 5.78 5.97
C ASP A 105 -1.19 6.31 7.10
N ILE A 106 -1.48 5.96 8.36
CA ILE A 106 -0.60 6.29 9.49
C ILE A 106 0.77 5.62 9.31
N ALA A 107 0.82 4.33 8.98
CA ALA A 107 2.07 3.60 8.77
C ALA A 107 2.93 4.20 7.65
N TYR A 108 2.34 4.55 6.51
CA TYR A 108 3.04 5.23 5.39
C TYR A 108 3.69 6.56 5.78
N SER A 109 3.08 7.31 6.71
CA SER A 109 3.61 8.59 7.17
C SER A 109 4.57 8.47 8.35
N THR A 110 4.75 7.28 8.91
CA THR A 110 5.50 7.04 10.15
C THR A 110 6.58 5.98 9.97
N TYR A 111 6.22 4.70 9.87
CA TYR A 111 7.18 3.60 9.74
C TYR A 111 7.94 3.65 8.42
N ASP A 112 7.27 3.92 7.30
CA ASP A 112 7.94 4.08 6.01
C ASP A 112 8.91 5.28 6.01
N LEU A 113 8.53 6.36 6.69
CA LEU A 113 9.41 7.51 6.91
C LEU A 113 10.61 7.12 7.78
N GLU A 114 10.40 6.37 8.86
CA GLU A 114 11.45 5.88 9.73
C GLU A 114 12.47 5.01 8.98
N ASP A 115 11.99 4.06 8.18
CA ASP A 115 12.84 3.19 7.36
C ASP A 115 13.61 4.00 6.33
N SER A 116 12.97 5.00 5.73
CA SER A 116 13.61 5.89 4.76
C SER A 116 14.69 6.78 5.37
N LEU A 117 14.47 7.26 6.59
CA LEU A 117 15.47 7.97 7.40
C LEU A 117 16.64 7.05 7.76
N HIS A 118 16.33 5.82 8.19
CA HIS A 118 17.34 4.85 8.60
C HIS A 118 18.21 4.38 7.43
N ALA A 119 17.59 4.12 6.28
CA ALA A 119 18.27 3.69 5.05
C ALA A 119 18.97 4.84 4.31
N GLY A 120 18.88 6.07 4.84
CA GLY A 120 19.56 7.26 4.33
C GLY A 120 19.04 7.72 2.97
N PHE A 121 17.77 7.43 2.64
CA PHE A 121 17.13 7.98 1.45
C PHE A 121 16.77 9.44 1.64
N VAL A 122 16.31 9.79 2.83
CA VAL A 122 15.90 11.14 3.20
C VAL A 122 16.40 11.49 4.59
N THR A 123 16.46 12.78 4.85
CA THR A 123 16.61 13.42 6.16
C THR A 123 15.55 14.52 6.29
N PRO A 124 15.22 14.99 7.51
CA PRO A 124 14.32 16.14 7.68
C PRO A 124 14.67 17.31 6.76
N TYR A 125 15.94 17.71 6.67
CA TYR A 125 16.35 18.81 5.79
C TYR A 125 16.21 18.49 4.31
N SER A 126 16.42 17.24 3.88
CA SER A 126 16.17 16.88 2.47
C SER A 126 14.68 16.97 2.10
N LEU A 127 13.78 16.74 3.06
CA LEU A 127 12.34 16.89 2.86
C LEU A 127 11.97 18.37 2.69
N PHE A 128 12.52 19.24 3.53
CA PHE A 128 12.41 20.69 3.37
C PHE A 128 12.97 21.18 2.04
N ASP A 129 14.21 20.78 1.73
CA ASP A 129 14.89 21.16 0.48
C ASP A 129 14.10 20.74 -0.76
N ALA A 130 13.48 19.55 -0.73
CA ALA A 130 12.65 19.08 -1.84
C ALA A 130 11.39 19.93 -2.05
N LEU A 131 10.81 20.50 -0.98
CA LEU A 131 9.66 21.40 -1.11
C LEU A 131 10.08 22.81 -1.57
N GLU A 132 11.18 23.32 -1.03
CA GLU A 132 11.64 24.68 -1.29
C GLU A 132 12.32 24.83 -2.66
N ASN A 133 13.17 23.87 -3.03
CA ASN A 133 14.10 23.99 -4.15
C ASN A 133 13.74 23.11 -5.35
N ARG A 134 12.72 22.25 -5.25
CA ARG A 134 12.32 21.33 -6.34
C ARG A 134 10.83 21.48 -6.65
N SER A 135 10.53 22.50 -7.46
CA SER A 135 9.15 22.87 -7.82
C SER A 135 8.30 21.71 -8.35
N GLU A 136 8.89 20.78 -9.10
CA GLU A 136 8.20 19.61 -9.64
C GLU A 136 7.73 18.65 -8.53
N ILE A 137 8.50 18.52 -7.46
CA ILE A 137 8.13 17.71 -6.30
C ILE A 137 7.07 18.45 -5.48
N ALA A 138 7.29 19.73 -5.20
CA ALA A 138 6.35 20.54 -4.43
C ALA A 138 4.95 20.56 -5.07
N VAL A 139 4.86 20.77 -6.39
CA VAL A 139 3.59 20.73 -7.13
C VAL A 139 2.96 19.33 -7.08
N ALA A 140 3.75 18.27 -7.30
CA ALA A 140 3.22 16.92 -7.27
C ALA A 140 2.69 16.51 -5.88
N VAL A 141 3.36 16.95 -4.81
CA VAL A 141 2.90 16.74 -3.42
C VAL A 141 1.64 17.57 -3.17
N PHE A 142 1.66 18.86 -3.53
CA PHE A 142 0.53 19.77 -3.37
C PHE A 142 -0.76 19.23 -4.02
N ASP A 143 -0.69 18.84 -5.30
CA ASP A 143 -1.84 18.34 -6.05
C ASP A 143 -2.42 17.06 -5.43
N LYS A 144 -1.54 16.17 -4.98
CA LYS A 144 -1.95 14.89 -4.38
C LYS A 144 -2.53 15.07 -2.98
N THR A 145 -1.91 15.91 -2.16
CA THR A 145 -2.43 16.29 -0.84
C THR A 145 -3.78 16.98 -0.96
N ASN A 146 -3.94 17.94 -1.87
CA ASN A 146 -5.23 18.61 -2.10
C ASN A 146 -6.30 17.66 -2.62
N LYS A 147 -5.94 16.69 -3.46
CA LYS A 147 -6.87 15.64 -3.86
C LYS A 147 -7.35 14.83 -2.64
N ALA A 148 -6.44 14.40 -1.76
CA ALA A 148 -6.80 13.63 -0.57
C ALA A 148 -7.66 14.43 0.43
N LEU A 149 -7.37 15.73 0.59
CA LEU A 149 -8.20 16.65 1.38
C LEU A 149 -9.61 16.76 0.80
N ALA A 150 -9.74 16.96 -0.52
CA ALA A 150 -11.02 17.05 -1.21
C ALA A 150 -11.83 15.74 -1.12
N ASP A 151 -11.18 14.58 -1.33
CA ASP A 151 -11.79 13.25 -1.19
C ASP A 151 -12.30 13.00 0.26
N SER A 152 -11.74 13.71 1.24
CA SER A 152 -12.16 13.67 2.65
C SER A 152 -13.12 14.79 3.06
N GLY A 153 -13.47 15.69 2.14
CA GLY A 153 -14.38 16.82 2.39
C GLY A 153 -13.76 18.00 3.13
N TYR A 154 -12.43 18.14 3.11
CA TYR A 154 -11.71 19.24 3.73
C TYR A 154 -11.33 20.34 2.73
N GLU A 155 -11.15 21.55 3.25
CA GLU A 155 -10.64 22.68 2.47
C GLU A 155 -9.20 22.43 2.01
N ALA A 156 -8.95 22.73 0.73
CA ALA A 156 -7.66 22.64 0.10
C ALA A 156 -6.64 23.62 0.72
N LEU A 157 -5.36 23.38 0.44
CA LEU A 157 -4.29 24.33 0.61
C LEU A 157 -4.39 25.41 -0.48
N ASP A 158 -4.11 26.65 -0.10
CA ASP A 158 -4.11 27.81 -0.99
C ASP A 158 -2.85 27.86 -1.85
N ASN A 159 -1.70 27.45 -1.30
CA ASN A 159 -0.43 27.51 -2.00
C ASN A 159 0.59 26.45 -1.52
N PRO A 160 1.58 26.08 -2.35
CA PRO A 160 2.60 25.09 -1.99
C PRO A 160 3.46 25.45 -0.76
N GLY A 161 3.58 26.72 -0.38
CA GLY A 161 4.35 27.14 0.79
C GLY A 161 3.82 26.55 2.10
N GLN A 162 2.52 26.27 2.17
CA GLN A 162 1.89 25.60 3.32
C GLN A 162 2.39 24.16 3.53
N LEU A 163 2.99 23.54 2.51
CA LEU A 163 3.65 22.24 2.66
C LEU A 163 4.91 22.35 3.53
N THR A 164 5.68 23.42 3.37
CA THR A 164 6.88 23.68 4.18
C THR A 164 6.48 23.89 5.64
N ASP A 165 5.47 24.72 5.90
CA ASP A 165 4.92 24.94 7.26
C ASP A 165 4.49 23.61 7.92
N CYS A 166 3.88 22.72 7.14
CA CYS A 166 3.48 21.40 7.60
C CYS A 166 4.70 20.56 8.03
N ILE A 167 5.76 20.50 7.22
CA ILE A 167 6.98 19.77 7.56
C ILE A 167 7.71 20.42 8.74
N GLU A 168 7.70 21.76 8.86
CA GLU A 168 8.25 22.49 10.01
C GLU A 168 7.56 22.06 11.30
N GLU A 169 6.24 21.96 11.28
CA GLU A 169 5.49 21.50 12.44
C GLU A 169 5.75 20.02 12.76
N VAL A 170 5.82 19.16 11.76
CA VAL A 170 6.14 17.72 11.94
C VAL A 170 7.47 17.57 12.69
N PHE A 171 8.48 18.35 12.33
CA PHE A 171 9.83 18.25 12.89
C PHE A 171 10.14 19.32 13.95
N ARG A 172 9.14 20.05 14.47
CA ARG A 172 9.34 21.15 15.43
C ARG A 172 10.12 20.72 16.68
N GLY A 173 9.93 19.48 17.16
CA GLY A 173 10.68 18.92 18.30
C GLY A 173 12.19 18.78 18.04
N LEU A 174 12.63 18.85 16.78
CA LEU A 174 14.04 18.87 16.37
C LEU A 174 14.56 20.29 16.15
N GLN A 175 13.69 21.30 16.07
CA GLN A 175 14.10 22.71 15.97
C GLN A 175 14.65 23.21 17.32
N PRO A 176 15.58 24.20 17.33
CA PRO A 176 16.13 24.72 18.59
C PRO A 176 15.04 25.42 19.42
N GLN A 177 14.74 24.87 20.61
CA GLN A 177 13.92 25.57 21.62
C GLN A 177 14.63 26.78 22.25
N ASN A 178 15.95 26.89 22.06
CA ASN A 178 16.71 28.03 22.54
C ASN A 178 16.81 29.04 21.41
N GLY A 179 16.13 30.18 21.59
CA GLY A 179 16.26 31.34 20.73
C GLY A 179 17.73 31.62 20.44
N VAL A 180 18.15 31.24 19.24
CA VAL A 180 19.43 31.68 18.71
C VAL A 180 19.27 33.18 18.59
N SER A 181 19.94 33.89 19.50
CA SER A 181 20.06 35.34 19.47
C SER A 181 20.25 35.76 18.02
N THR A 182 19.40 36.67 17.54
CA THR A 182 19.41 37.29 16.21
C THR A 182 20.67 38.14 15.97
N ASN A 183 21.76 37.85 16.66
CA ASN A 183 23.03 38.52 16.51
C ASN A 183 23.70 38.03 15.22
N THR A 184 23.72 38.92 14.23
CA THR A 184 23.90 38.72 12.77
C THR A 184 25.31 38.31 12.33
N GLY A 185 26.19 37.92 13.25
CA GLY A 185 27.57 37.51 12.95
C GLY A 185 27.65 36.19 12.15
N VAL A 186 28.57 36.13 11.18
CA VAL A 186 28.83 34.95 10.33
C VAL A 186 29.10 33.69 11.16
N ALA A 187 29.83 33.82 12.27
CA ALA A 187 30.11 32.70 13.18
C ALA A 187 28.86 32.13 13.86
N ASN A 188 27.86 32.97 14.18
CA ASN A 188 26.59 32.52 14.76
C ASN A 188 25.74 31.78 13.72
N LYS A 189 25.69 32.30 12.48
CA LYS A 189 25.02 31.61 11.37
C LYS A 189 25.65 30.24 11.08
N PHE A 190 26.98 30.17 11.08
CA PHE A 190 27.68 28.89 10.90
C PHE A 190 27.40 27.90 12.03
N ARG A 191 27.43 28.33 13.30
CA ARG A 191 27.08 27.47 14.44
C ARG A 191 25.62 27.01 14.40
N ALA A 192 24.70 27.88 13.99
CA ALA A 192 23.30 27.52 13.79
C ALA A 192 23.16 26.44 12.70
N GLY A 193 23.84 26.62 11.56
CA GLY A 193 23.86 25.63 10.47
C GLY A 193 24.49 24.29 10.86
N ALA A 194 25.59 24.31 11.62
CA ALA A 194 26.22 23.09 12.12
C ALA A 194 25.33 22.33 13.12
N ASN A 195 24.65 23.04 14.03
CA ASN A 195 23.70 22.44 14.96
C ASN A 195 22.47 21.87 14.24
N ALA A 196 21.95 22.60 13.24
CA ALA A 196 20.90 22.13 12.36
C ALA A 196 21.27 20.81 11.67
N TRP A 197 22.46 20.75 11.08
CA TRP A 197 22.97 19.54 10.42
C TRP A 197 23.18 18.35 11.37
N LEU A 198 23.72 18.59 12.58
CA LEU A 198 23.88 17.51 13.57
C LEU A 198 22.53 16.91 13.98
N ARG A 199 21.49 17.74 14.09
CA ARG A 199 20.12 17.29 14.41
C ARG A 199 19.44 16.59 13.24
N ASP A 200 19.66 17.06 12.02
CA ASP A 200 19.23 16.37 10.80
C ASP A 200 19.70 14.92 10.80
N ARG A 201 20.98 14.72 11.14
CA ARG A 201 21.57 13.39 11.25
C ARG A 201 21.08 12.61 12.45
N GLN A 202 20.62 13.26 13.52
CA GLN A 202 20.20 12.57 14.73
C GLN A 202 19.08 11.57 14.44
N LEU A 203 18.08 11.93 13.63
CA LEU A 203 17.06 10.97 13.22
C LEU A 203 17.65 9.89 12.29
N ALA A 204 18.54 10.21 11.36
CA ALA A 204 19.12 9.17 10.50
C ALA A 204 19.98 8.15 11.30
N SER A 205 20.77 8.60 12.28
CA SER A 205 21.81 7.79 12.92
C SER A 205 21.48 7.27 14.32
N ASN A 206 20.46 7.79 15.01
CA ASN A 206 20.11 7.39 16.38
C ASN A 206 18.75 6.67 16.41
N SER A 207 18.77 5.36 16.64
CA SER A 207 17.56 4.54 16.70
C SER A 207 16.60 4.94 17.82
N LEU A 208 17.10 5.32 19.00
CA LEU A 208 16.24 5.75 20.11
C LEU A 208 15.49 7.05 19.75
N ALA A 209 16.18 8.00 19.10
CA ALA A 209 15.58 9.25 18.67
C ALA A 209 14.50 9.02 17.60
N ARG A 210 14.73 8.12 16.63
CA ARG A 210 13.70 7.73 15.66
C ARG A 210 12.51 7.05 16.31
N ASN A 211 12.75 6.01 17.13
CA ASN A 211 11.68 5.27 17.78
C ASN A 211 10.78 6.21 18.60
N GLN A 212 11.38 7.15 19.32
CA GLN A 212 10.64 8.16 20.07
C GLN A 212 9.83 9.09 19.15
N PHE A 213 10.43 9.58 18.07
CA PHE A 213 9.74 10.40 17.07
C PHE A 213 8.55 9.66 16.45
N THR A 214 8.76 8.44 15.95
CA THR A 214 7.71 7.58 15.38
C THR A 214 6.59 7.35 16.38
N ALA A 215 6.91 6.98 17.63
CA ALA A 215 5.90 6.71 18.66
C ALA A 215 5.07 7.96 19.02
N GLN A 216 5.70 9.14 19.15
CA GLN A 216 4.99 10.39 19.40
C GLN A 216 4.03 10.75 18.26
N ARG A 217 4.46 10.53 17.01
CA ARG A 217 3.66 10.79 15.81
C ARG A 217 2.48 9.84 15.72
N VAL A 218 2.69 8.54 15.91
CA VAL A 218 1.61 7.54 15.95
C VAL A 218 0.59 7.92 17.03
N GLY A 219 1.03 8.25 18.24
CA GLY A 219 0.14 8.69 19.32
C GLY A 219 -0.70 9.91 18.93
N SER A 220 -0.04 10.97 18.42
CA SER A 220 -0.75 12.19 17.99
C SER A 220 -1.73 11.95 16.84
N LEU A 221 -1.45 11.00 15.93
CA LEU A 221 -2.36 10.67 14.83
C LEU A 221 -3.56 9.86 15.34
N ILE A 222 -3.33 8.91 16.27
CA ILE A 222 -4.41 8.17 16.93
C ILE A 222 -5.34 9.12 17.70
N ASP A 223 -4.77 10.08 18.42
CA ASP A 223 -5.55 11.09 19.18
C ASP A 223 -6.39 12.01 18.28
N SER A 224 -6.09 12.07 16.99
CA SER A 224 -6.79 12.90 16.00
C SER A 224 -7.86 12.13 15.20
N VAL A 225 -8.10 10.87 15.52
CA VAL A 225 -9.09 10.04 14.84
C VAL A 225 -10.50 10.44 15.30
N GLU A 226 -11.35 10.72 14.33
CA GLU A 226 -12.76 11.04 14.49
C GLU A 226 -13.63 9.92 13.89
N VAL A 227 -14.81 9.69 14.47
CA VAL A 227 -15.78 8.70 13.99
C VAL A 227 -17.02 9.40 13.47
N LYS A 228 -17.32 9.22 12.19
CA LYS A 228 -18.58 9.62 11.56
C LYS A 228 -19.56 8.46 11.58
N VAL A 229 -20.50 8.52 12.52
CA VAL A 229 -21.52 7.48 12.71
C VAL A 229 -22.54 7.52 11.58
N ASN A 230 -22.84 6.35 11.02
CA ASN A 230 -23.98 6.14 10.13
C ASN A 230 -25.12 5.50 10.92
N GLU A 231 -26.09 6.29 11.38
CA GLU A 231 -27.18 5.81 12.24
C GLU A 231 -28.05 4.71 11.59
N ALA A 232 -28.27 4.80 10.28
CA ALA A 232 -29.05 3.81 9.54
C ALA A 232 -28.29 2.49 9.34
N TYR A 233 -26.97 2.59 9.14
CA TYR A 233 -26.08 1.45 8.95
C TYR A 233 -24.81 1.60 9.79
N PRO A 234 -24.85 1.35 11.13
CA PRO A 234 -23.71 1.60 12.01
C PRO A 234 -22.44 0.87 11.60
N LYS A 235 -22.61 -0.29 10.95
CA LYS A 235 -21.58 -1.12 10.34
C LYS A 235 -20.77 -0.42 9.23
N LEU A 236 -21.34 0.60 8.60
CA LEU A 236 -20.76 1.44 7.54
C LEU A 236 -20.41 2.84 8.05
N SER A 237 -20.28 3.01 9.37
CA SER A 237 -19.67 4.21 9.95
C SER A 237 -18.22 4.34 9.48
N LYS A 238 -17.68 5.55 9.45
CA LYS A 238 -16.34 5.84 8.93
C LYS A 238 -15.44 6.42 10.01
N VAL A 239 -14.21 5.95 10.09
CA VAL A 239 -13.16 6.67 10.83
C VAL A 239 -12.37 7.57 9.88
N MET A 240 -11.94 8.73 10.36
CA MET A 240 -11.16 9.69 9.60
C MET A 240 -10.21 10.47 10.51
N LEU A 241 -9.13 11.01 9.96
CA LEU A 241 -8.26 11.93 10.68
C LEU A 241 -8.82 13.34 10.57
N SER A 242 -8.59 14.17 11.59
CA SER A 242 -8.78 15.61 11.48
C SER A 242 -8.00 16.18 10.28
N ARG A 243 -8.43 17.33 9.76
CA ARG A 243 -7.80 17.97 8.59
C ARG A 243 -6.28 18.11 8.75
N GLU A 244 -5.83 18.62 9.89
CA GLU A 244 -4.40 18.87 10.16
C GLU A 244 -3.59 17.57 10.25
N ALA A 245 -4.18 16.51 10.81
CA ALA A 245 -3.53 15.21 10.87
C ALA A 245 -3.45 14.56 9.48
N LEU A 246 -4.54 14.60 8.71
CA LEU A 246 -4.56 14.11 7.33
C LEU A 246 -3.56 14.85 6.45
N LEU A 247 -3.48 16.19 6.57
CA LEU A 247 -2.51 17.02 5.87
C LEU A 247 -1.09 16.49 6.11
N ARG A 248 -0.69 16.31 7.37
CA ARG A 248 0.65 15.82 7.72
C ARG A 248 0.92 14.42 7.17
N VAL A 249 -0.07 13.53 7.22
CA VAL A 249 0.03 12.17 6.68
C VAL A 249 0.28 12.22 5.17
N GLU A 250 -0.53 12.95 4.42
CA GLU A 250 -0.47 12.98 2.96
C GLU A 250 0.77 13.71 2.44
N VAL A 251 1.22 14.79 3.11
CA VAL A 251 2.48 15.46 2.75
C VAL A 251 3.68 14.51 2.90
N LEU A 252 3.79 13.81 4.04
CA LEU A 252 4.90 12.88 4.28
C LEU A 252 4.83 11.68 3.34
N LYS A 253 3.65 11.09 3.15
CA LYS A 253 3.40 9.97 2.23
C LYS A 253 3.81 10.31 0.80
N HIS A 254 3.45 11.50 0.31
CA HIS A 254 3.78 11.89 -1.05
C HIS A 254 5.23 12.35 -1.21
N LEU A 255 5.84 12.98 -0.21
CA LEU A 255 7.28 13.23 -0.22
C LEU A 255 8.07 11.92 -0.23
N ASN A 256 7.68 10.95 0.61
CA ASN A 256 8.30 9.63 0.63
C ASN A 256 8.19 8.95 -0.74
N PHE A 257 7.02 9.04 -1.38
CA PHE A 257 6.84 8.54 -2.74
C PHE A 257 7.79 9.21 -3.75
N GLN A 258 7.89 10.54 -3.76
CA GLN A 258 8.73 11.25 -4.73
C GLN A 258 10.23 11.06 -4.50
N LEU A 259 10.67 10.98 -3.25
CA LEU A 259 12.09 10.95 -2.89
C LEU A 259 12.65 9.55 -2.71
N VAL A 260 11.82 8.61 -2.27
CA VAL A 260 12.24 7.24 -1.94
C VAL A 260 11.77 6.27 -3.00
N ILE A 261 10.46 6.14 -3.20
CA ILE A 261 9.89 5.15 -4.14
C ILE A 261 10.36 5.40 -5.57
N ARG A 262 10.40 6.68 -5.99
CA ARG A 262 10.91 7.07 -7.31
C ARG A 262 12.43 7.24 -7.39
N SER A 263 13.16 6.92 -6.33
CA SER A 263 14.62 7.00 -6.34
C SER A 263 15.22 6.00 -7.33
N SER A 264 16.39 6.34 -7.87
CA SER A 264 17.13 5.44 -8.76
C SER A 264 17.48 4.10 -8.10
N ARG A 265 17.71 4.10 -6.77
CA ARG A 265 18.00 2.90 -5.99
C ARG A 265 16.84 1.91 -6.01
N LEU A 266 15.60 2.37 -5.85
CA LEU A 266 14.41 1.50 -5.89
C LEU A 266 13.94 1.20 -7.31
N ALA A 267 14.15 2.12 -8.26
CA ALA A 267 13.79 1.90 -9.67
C ALA A 267 14.45 0.66 -10.27
N VAL A 268 15.71 0.35 -9.90
CA VAL A 268 16.40 -0.88 -10.35
C VAL A 268 15.71 -2.13 -9.81
N VAL A 269 15.30 -2.12 -8.54
CA VAL A 269 14.62 -3.25 -7.90
C VAL A 269 13.24 -3.46 -8.54
N GLU A 270 12.47 -2.39 -8.73
CA GLU A 270 11.17 -2.43 -9.41
C GLU A 270 11.30 -2.96 -10.84
N HIS A 271 12.28 -2.48 -11.60
CA HIS A 271 12.52 -2.94 -12.97
C HIS A 271 12.80 -4.44 -13.03
N ARG A 272 13.68 -4.95 -12.17
CA ARG A 272 13.98 -6.38 -12.11
C ARG A 272 12.80 -7.20 -11.62
N GLY A 273 12.07 -6.73 -10.61
CA GLY A 273 10.88 -7.42 -10.09
C GLY A 273 9.80 -7.59 -11.16
N LYS A 274 9.59 -6.56 -11.99
CA LYS A 274 8.67 -6.62 -13.14
C LYS A 274 9.06 -7.72 -14.13
N ASP A 275 10.34 -7.82 -14.47
CA ASP A 275 10.83 -8.87 -15.38
C ASP A 275 10.65 -10.25 -14.76
N VAL A 276 11.02 -10.43 -13.49
CA VAL A 276 10.85 -11.72 -12.77
C VAL A 276 9.40 -12.19 -12.81
N VAL A 277 8.45 -11.34 -12.41
CA VAL A 277 7.03 -11.68 -12.36
C VAL A 277 6.48 -11.96 -13.77
N ARG A 278 6.86 -11.15 -14.77
CA ARG A 278 6.45 -11.36 -16.17
C ARG A 278 6.94 -12.71 -16.69
N ASP A 279 8.23 -12.98 -16.55
CA ASP A 279 8.88 -14.14 -17.14
C ASP A 279 8.36 -15.43 -16.50
N LEU A 280 8.15 -15.44 -15.16
CA LEU A 280 7.52 -16.55 -14.46
C LEU A 280 6.08 -16.79 -14.94
N PHE A 281 5.27 -15.73 -15.00
CA PHE A 281 3.88 -15.83 -15.47
C PHE A 281 3.80 -16.42 -16.89
N LEU A 282 4.66 -15.96 -17.80
CA LEU A 282 4.73 -16.45 -19.17
C LEU A 282 5.21 -17.90 -19.21
N ALA A 283 6.28 -18.27 -18.49
CA ALA A 283 6.77 -19.64 -18.46
C ALA A 283 5.71 -20.65 -18.00
N PHE A 284 4.96 -20.34 -16.94
CA PHE A 284 3.86 -21.21 -16.50
C PHE A 284 2.72 -21.28 -17.52
N SER A 285 2.38 -20.16 -18.15
CA SER A 285 1.30 -20.11 -19.14
C SER A 285 1.67 -20.85 -20.43
N ASP A 286 2.85 -20.60 -20.99
CA ASP A 286 3.33 -21.13 -22.27
C ASP A 286 3.62 -22.64 -22.21
N THR A 287 3.92 -23.16 -21.02
CA THR A 287 4.10 -24.61 -20.79
C THR A 287 2.79 -25.34 -20.48
N GLY A 288 1.64 -24.67 -20.61
CA GLY A 288 0.33 -25.25 -20.28
C GLY A 288 0.24 -25.67 -18.81
N GLY A 289 0.85 -24.89 -17.91
CA GLY A 289 0.87 -25.15 -16.47
C GLY A 289 1.87 -26.21 -16.01
N ARG A 290 2.64 -26.86 -16.91
CA ARG A 290 3.52 -27.99 -16.57
C ARG A 290 4.63 -27.66 -15.55
N LEU A 291 5.01 -26.39 -15.46
CA LEU A 291 6.02 -25.92 -14.50
C LEU A 291 5.42 -25.53 -13.14
N LEU A 292 4.10 -25.58 -12.97
CA LEU A 292 3.45 -25.40 -11.67
C LEU A 292 3.65 -26.65 -10.78
N PRO A 293 3.59 -26.53 -9.44
CA PRO A 293 3.47 -27.67 -8.55
C PRO A 293 2.23 -28.52 -8.85
N ASP A 294 2.23 -29.80 -8.45
CA ASP A 294 1.19 -30.77 -8.84
C ASP A 294 -0.23 -30.36 -8.43
N ASP A 295 -0.40 -29.79 -7.23
CA ASP A 295 -1.70 -29.32 -6.74
C ASP A 295 -2.23 -28.18 -7.64
N TRP A 296 -1.35 -27.25 -8.02
CA TRP A 296 -1.68 -26.14 -8.92
C TRP A 296 -1.88 -26.58 -10.37
N GLN A 297 -1.23 -27.65 -10.82
CA GLN A 297 -1.50 -28.26 -12.13
C GLN A 297 -2.91 -28.84 -12.19
N THR A 298 -3.41 -29.38 -11.07
CA THR A 298 -4.77 -29.90 -10.99
C THR A 298 -5.80 -28.78 -11.17
N GLU A 299 -5.64 -27.69 -10.44
CA GLU A 299 -6.47 -26.48 -10.58
C GLU A 299 -6.39 -25.89 -12.00
N TYR A 300 -5.18 -25.81 -12.56
CA TYR A 300 -4.97 -25.29 -13.92
C TYR A 300 -5.69 -26.12 -14.99
N ARG A 301 -5.73 -27.44 -14.84
CA ARG A 301 -6.44 -28.34 -15.77
C ARG A 301 -7.96 -28.27 -15.59
N ALA A 302 -8.43 -28.04 -14.37
CA ALA A 302 -9.85 -27.88 -14.06
C ALA A 302 -10.41 -26.51 -14.50
N ALA A 303 -9.56 -25.50 -14.66
CA ALA A 303 -9.97 -24.15 -15.04
C ALA A 303 -10.50 -24.07 -16.49
N ASP A 304 -11.71 -23.50 -16.62
CA ASP A 304 -12.42 -23.37 -17.89
C ASP A 304 -11.94 -22.15 -18.71
N GLY A 305 -11.26 -22.44 -19.82
CA GLY A 305 -10.79 -21.42 -20.77
C GLY A 305 -9.52 -20.68 -20.34
N ASP A 306 -8.98 -19.88 -21.27
CA ASP A 306 -7.65 -19.27 -21.11
C ASP A 306 -7.60 -18.24 -19.99
N SER A 307 -8.67 -17.49 -19.76
CA SER A 307 -8.73 -16.49 -18.69
C SER A 307 -8.74 -17.11 -17.29
N ALA A 308 -9.44 -18.23 -17.11
CA ALA A 308 -9.44 -18.94 -15.83
C ALA A 308 -8.07 -19.59 -15.57
N LYS A 309 -7.46 -20.20 -16.58
CA LYS A 309 -6.09 -20.74 -16.51
C LYS A 309 -5.05 -19.68 -16.19
N ALA A 310 -5.14 -18.52 -16.84
CA ALA A 310 -4.30 -17.37 -16.56
C ALA A 310 -4.48 -16.88 -15.11
N ARG A 311 -5.72 -16.92 -14.58
CA ARG A 311 -5.98 -16.60 -13.18
C ARG A 311 -5.31 -17.57 -12.22
N VAL A 312 -5.34 -18.88 -12.48
CA VAL A 312 -4.63 -19.89 -11.66
C VAL A 312 -3.13 -19.61 -11.62
N VAL A 313 -2.51 -19.32 -12.76
CA VAL A 313 -1.08 -18.92 -12.81
C VAL A 313 -0.85 -17.64 -12.02
N CYS A 314 -1.75 -16.67 -12.14
CA CYS A 314 -1.66 -15.41 -11.39
C CYS A 314 -1.75 -15.63 -9.88
N ASP A 315 -2.64 -16.51 -9.43
CA ASP A 315 -2.82 -16.88 -8.03
C ASP A 315 -1.53 -17.52 -7.48
N PHE A 316 -0.90 -18.43 -8.25
CA PHE A 316 0.38 -19.04 -7.86
C PHE A 316 1.51 -18.01 -7.76
N VAL A 317 1.66 -17.16 -8.78
CA VAL A 317 2.71 -16.13 -8.81
C VAL A 317 2.50 -15.10 -7.69
N ALA A 318 1.26 -14.70 -7.40
CA ALA A 318 0.95 -13.77 -6.32
C ALA A 318 1.18 -14.37 -4.92
N GLY A 319 1.13 -15.71 -4.79
CA GLY A 319 1.47 -16.43 -3.55
C GLY A 319 2.98 -16.57 -3.30
N MET A 320 3.83 -16.17 -4.24
CA MET A 320 5.29 -16.26 -4.08
C MET A 320 5.82 -15.14 -3.18
N THR A 321 6.76 -15.48 -2.30
CA THR A 321 7.62 -14.47 -1.67
C THR A 321 8.66 -13.95 -2.67
N ASP A 322 9.15 -12.72 -2.49
CA ASP A 322 10.21 -12.14 -3.34
C ASP A 322 11.42 -13.07 -3.48
N ARG A 323 11.83 -13.68 -2.38
CA ARG A 323 12.94 -14.64 -2.36
C ARG A 323 12.63 -15.87 -3.21
N TYR A 324 11.44 -16.46 -3.04
CA TYR A 324 11.04 -17.64 -3.79
C TYR A 324 10.91 -17.33 -5.29
N ALA A 325 10.30 -16.20 -5.65
CA ALA A 325 10.19 -15.75 -7.04
C ALA A 325 11.59 -15.55 -7.68
N ALA A 326 12.52 -14.93 -6.96
CA ALA A 326 13.90 -14.74 -7.44
C ALA A 326 14.64 -16.08 -7.61
N GLU A 327 14.53 -17.00 -6.63
CA GLU A 327 15.13 -18.33 -6.72
C GLU A 327 14.52 -19.15 -7.87
N MET A 328 13.21 -19.06 -8.09
CA MET A 328 12.53 -19.79 -9.17
C MET A 328 12.87 -19.21 -10.56
N HIS A 329 12.95 -17.88 -10.67
CA HIS A 329 13.36 -17.22 -11.90
C HIS A 329 14.81 -17.58 -12.28
N ASP A 330 15.73 -17.61 -11.31
CA ASP A 330 17.11 -18.03 -11.56
C ASP A 330 17.21 -19.52 -11.94
N ARG A 331 16.35 -20.40 -11.42
CA ARG A 331 16.32 -21.81 -11.86
C ARG A 331 15.85 -21.97 -13.32
N LEU A 332 14.88 -21.17 -13.75
CA LEU A 332 14.28 -21.29 -15.08
C LEU A 332 15.08 -20.55 -16.15
N PHE A 333 15.69 -19.41 -15.80
CA PHE A 333 16.32 -18.49 -16.75
C PHE A 333 17.80 -18.20 -16.44
N GLY A 334 18.29 -18.62 -15.27
CA GLY A 334 19.67 -18.38 -14.84
C GLY A 334 20.67 -19.18 -15.65
N LYS A 335 21.87 -18.61 -15.81
CA LYS A 335 22.96 -19.21 -16.60
C LYS A 335 23.91 -20.09 -15.79
N GLY A 336 23.75 -20.15 -14.45
CA GLY A 336 24.77 -20.68 -13.53
C GLY A 336 24.31 -21.67 -12.46
N MET A 337 23.00 -21.89 -12.26
CA MET A 337 22.51 -22.92 -11.35
C MET A 337 22.23 -24.24 -12.07
N SER A 338 22.56 -25.35 -11.43
CA SER A 338 22.35 -26.70 -11.98
C SER A 338 20.87 -26.93 -12.31
N ILE A 339 20.59 -27.24 -13.59
CA ILE A 339 19.28 -27.67 -14.13
C ILE A 339 18.71 -28.93 -13.45
N PHE A 340 19.46 -29.57 -12.55
CA PHE A 340 19.14 -30.87 -11.96
C PHE A 340 18.52 -30.79 -10.56
N LYS A 341 18.02 -29.63 -10.12
CA LYS A 341 17.14 -29.56 -8.96
C LYS A 341 15.69 -29.56 -9.47
N PRO A 342 14.92 -30.65 -9.32
CA PRO A 342 13.51 -30.66 -9.68
C PRO A 342 12.77 -29.52 -8.94
N LEU A 343 11.72 -28.99 -9.58
CA LEU A 343 10.87 -27.92 -9.03
C LEU A 343 10.20 -28.34 -7.72
#